data_AF-A0A534N3Z5-F1
#
_entry.id   AF-A0A534N3Z5-F1
#
_cell.length_a   1.000
_cell.length_b   1.000
_cell.length_c   1.000
_cell.angle_alpha   90.00
_cell.angle_beta   90.00
_cell.angle_gamma   90.00
#
_symmetry.space_group_name_H-M   'P 1'
#
loop_
_entity.id
_entity.type
_entity.pdbx_description
1 polymer ?
#
loop_
_entity_poly.entity_id
_entity_poly.type
_entity_poly.pdbx_seq_one_letter_code
_entity_poly.pdbx_strand_id
1 'polypeptide(L)'
;MGIETVIEDVLAQGRSEAEEIHRATLAERERILREAREEGAKLLAQREQEGRQAAERLRIQALARAELESKKIVLSAQKELLDQVYSSVLEKFPRLPESESLLRSLLQAHSEEWRNGKVYCNARDADLVRSIVGKSFGGTIECVGG
;
A
#
# COMPACT_ATOMS: atom_id res chain seq x y z
N MET A 1 -74.31 52.21 -35.04
CA MET A 1 -73.11 51.36 -34.93
C MET A 1 -73.41 50.11 -35.73
N GLY A 2 -72.69 49.90 -36.83
CA GLY A 2 -72.99 48.81 -37.78
C GLY A 2 -72.46 47.48 -37.25
N ILE A 3 -73.13 46.38 -37.63
CA ILE A 3 -72.68 45.02 -37.29
C ILE A 3 -71.25 44.78 -37.79
N GLU A 4 -70.87 45.37 -38.92
CA GLU A 4 -69.52 45.32 -39.48
C GLU A 4 -68.46 45.89 -38.52
N THR A 5 -68.74 46.98 -37.80
CA THR A 5 -67.78 47.62 -36.89
C THR A 5 -67.52 46.75 -35.67
N VAL A 6 -68.56 46.10 -35.14
CA VAL A 6 -68.44 45.17 -34.01
C VAL A 6 -67.67 43.91 -34.40
N ILE A 7 -67.82 43.43 -35.64
CA ILE A 7 -67.06 42.29 -36.16
C ILE A 7 -65.56 42.64 -36.28
N GLU A 8 -65.23 43.84 -36.78
CA GLU A 8 -63.83 44.30 -36.87
C GLU A 8 -63.19 44.45 -35.49
N ASP A 9 -63.91 44.99 -34.51
CA ASP A 9 -63.41 45.13 -33.13
C ASP A 9 -63.12 43.77 -32.48
N VAL A 10 -64.02 42.79 -32.65
CA VAL A 10 -63.82 41.42 -32.13
C VAL A 10 -62.64 40.73 -32.83
N LEU A 11 -62.47 40.92 -34.13
CA LEU A 11 -61.34 40.37 -34.88
C LEU A 11 -60.01 41.02 -34.46
N ALA A 12 -60.00 42.33 -34.25
CA ALA A 12 -58.83 43.07 -33.78
C ALA A 12 -58.42 42.62 -32.37
N GLN A 13 -59.40 42.46 -31.47
CA GLN A 13 -59.15 41.97 -30.12
C GLN A 13 -58.64 40.53 -30.10
N GLY A 14 -59.25 39.63 -30.89
CA GLY A 14 -58.79 38.24 -31.02
C GLY A 14 -57.37 38.13 -31.59
N ARG A 15 -56.99 39.01 -32.53
CA ARG A 15 -55.61 39.09 -33.04
C ARG A 15 -54.63 39.55 -31.97
N SER A 16 -55.00 40.58 -31.19
CA SER A 16 -54.17 41.07 -30.09
C SER A 16 -53.94 39.99 -29.02
N GLU A 17 -55.00 39.29 -28.61
CA GLU A 17 -54.91 38.19 -27.65
C GLU A 17 -54.04 37.04 -28.19
N ALA A 18 -54.20 36.67 -29.46
CA ALA A 18 -53.35 35.65 -30.09
C ALA A 18 -51.87 36.05 -30.13
N GLU A 19 -51.57 37.31 -30.42
CA GLU A 19 -50.19 37.83 -30.41
C GLU A 19 -49.59 37.89 -29.01
N GLU A 20 -50.38 38.22 -27.98
CA GLU A 20 -49.95 38.19 -26.59
C GLU A 20 -49.64 36.78 -26.12
N ILE A 21 -50.53 35.82 -26.41
CA ILE A 21 -50.30 34.39 -26.12
C ILE A 21 -49.04 33.90 -26.83
N HIS A 22 -48.86 34.28 -28.10
CA HIS A 22 -47.67 33.88 -28.86
C HIS A 22 -46.38 34.45 -28.26
N ARG A 23 -46.37 35.74 -27.91
CA ARG A 23 -45.21 36.39 -27.26
C ARG A 23 -44.91 35.78 -25.89
N ALA A 24 -45.92 35.53 -25.06
CA ALA A 24 -45.76 34.89 -23.77
C ALA A 24 -45.18 33.47 -23.92
N THR A 25 -45.68 32.70 -24.88
CA THR A 25 -45.19 31.34 -25.17
C THR A 25 -43.74 31.34 -25.64
N LEU A 26 -43.34 32.27 -26.50
CA LEU A 26 -41.95 32.40 -26.94
C LEU A 26 -41.02 32.77 -25.79
N ALA A 27 -41.42 33.73 -24.95
CA ALA A 27 -40.64 34.13 -23.79
C ALA A 27 -40.44 32.96 -22.81
N GLU A 28 -41.49 32.18 -22.57
CA GLU A 28 -41.45 31.00 -21.72
C GLU A 28 -40.56 29.89 -22.31
N ARG A 29 -40.69 29.63 -23.61
CA ARG A 29 -39.81 28.68 -24.31
C ARG A 29 -38.34 29.05 -24.16
N GLU A 30 -38.00 30.32 -24.39
CA GLU A 30 -36.63 30.79 -24.25
C GLU A 30 -36.13 30.71 -22.80
N ARG A 31 -37.01 30.94 -21.80
CA ARG A 31 -36.68 30.74 -20.39
C ARG A 31 -36.33 29.29 -20.09
N ILE A 32 -37.20 28.35 -20.47
CA ILE A 32 -36.98 26.92 -20.27
C ILE A 32 -35.69 26.46 -20.96
N LEU A 33 -35.44 26.91 -22.20
CA LEU A 33 -34.22 26.56 -22.93
C LEU A 33 -32.96 27.12 -22.26
N ARG A 34 -33.01 28.33 -21.70
CA ARG A 34 -31.88 28.90 -20.94
C ARG A 34 -31.63 28.11 -19.66
N GLU A 35 -32.66 27.86 -18.87
CA GLU A 35 -32.57 27.09 -17.62
C GLU A 35 -31.98 25.69 -17.88
N ALA A 36 -32.49 24.97 -18.88
CA ALA A 36 -31.98 23.65 -19.25
C ALA A 36 -30.51 23.68 -19.71
N ARG A 37 -30.09 24.73 -20.43
CA ARG A 37 -28.68 24.90 -20.85
C ARG A 37 -27.78 25.19 -19.67
N GLU A 38 -28.20 26.05 -18.74
CA GLU A 38 -27.44 26.36 -17.53
C GLU A 38 -27.30 25.15 -16.62
N GLU A 39 -28.37 24.38 -16.42
CA GLU A 39 -28.32 23.13 -15.67
C GLU A 39 -27.40 22.11 -16.35
N GLY A 40 -27.50 21.95 -17.66
CA GLY A 40 -26.62 21.07 -18.43
C GLY A 40 -25.14 21.47 -18.30
N ALA A 41 -24.83 22.77 -18.37
CA ALA A 41 -23.48 23.29 -18.19
C ALA A 41 -22.95 23.06 -16.77
N LYS A 42 -23.78 23.30 -15.74
CA LYS A 42 -23.43 23.02 -14.34
C LYS A 42 -23.15 21.53 -14.12
N LEU A 43 -23.99 20.66 -14.67
CA LEU A 43 -23.82 19.21 -14.56
C LEU A 43 -22.52 18.76 -15.21
N LEU A 44 -22.21 19.25 -16.41
CA LEU A 44 -20.96 18.94 -17.10
C LEU A 44 -19.74 19.39 -16.30
N ALA A 45 -19.73 20.63 -15.81
CA ALA A 45 -18.64 21.17 -15.00
C ALA A 45 -18.44 20.36 -13.70
N GLN A 46 -19.53 20.00 -13.03
CA GLN A 46 -19.48 19.17 -11.83
C GLN A 46 -18.90 17.79 -12.13
N ARG A 47 -19.38 17.11 -13.19
CA ARG A 47 -18.89 15.78 -13.56
C ARG A 47 -17.44 15.79 -13.99
N GLU A 48 -17.00 16.84 -14.69
CA GLU A 48 -15.61 17.00 -15.05
C GLU A 48 -14.73 17.20 -13.81
N GLN A 49 -15.15 18.02 -12.85
CA GLN A 49 -14.43 18.21 -11.59
C GLN A 49 -14.36 16.90 -10.78
N GLU A 50 -15.48 16.19 -10.64
CA GLU A 50 -15.55 14.87 -9.98
C GLU A 50 -14.59 13.87 -10.66
N GLY A 51 -14.60 13.81 -11.99
CA GLY A 51 -13.72 12.95 -12.78
C GLY A 51 -12.24 13.28 -12.57
N ARG A 52 -11.88 14.57 -12.60
CA ARG A 52 -10.50 15.02 -12.33
C ARG A 52 -10.04 14.65 -10.93
N GLN A 53 -10.89 14.85 -9.92
CA GLN A 53 -10.55 14.47 -8.53
C GLN A 53 -10.43 12.96 -8.35
N ALA A 54 -11.27 12.17 -9.03
CA ALA A 54 -11.18 10.71 -8.99
C ALA A 54 -9.89 10.22 -9.66
N ALA A 55 -9.53 10.78 -10.81
CA ALA A 55 -8.29 10.46 -11.52
C ALA A 55 -7.06 10.78 -10.67
N GLU A 56 -7.03 11.93 -10.00
CA GLU A 56 -5.91 12.31 -9.13
C GLU A 56 -5.80 11.38 -7.92
N ARG A 57 -6.93 11.03 -7.29
CA ARG A 57 -6.95 10.04 -6.19
C ARG A 57 -6.40 8.69 -6.63
N LEU A 58 -6.81 8.20 -7.81
CA LEU A 58 -6.30 6.95 -8.38
C LEU A 58 -4.81 7.02 -8.67
N ARG A 59 -4.32 8.14 -9.19
CA ARG A 59 -2.90 8.37 -9.46
C ARG A 59 -2.06 8.29 -8.19
N ILE A 60 -2.49 8.97 -7.12
CA ILE A 60 -1.80 8.96 -5.83
C ILE A 60 -1.78 7.53 -5.24
N GLN A 61 -2.90 6.81 -5.29
CA GLN A 61 -2.97 5.43 -4.81
C GLN A 61 -2.06 4.49 -5.61
N ALA A 62 -2.02 4.64 -6.94
CA ALA A 62 -1.17 3.84 -7.81
C ALA A 62 0.32 4.07 -7.52
N LEU A 63 0.74 5.33 -7.32
CA LEU A 63 2.10 5.70 -6.95
C LEU A 63 2.49 5.09 -5.59
N ALA A 64 1.65 5.28 -4.57
CA ALA A 64 1.90 4.74 -3.24
C ALA A 64 2.04 3.21 -3.26
N ARG A 65 1.18 2.52 -4.04
CA ARG A 65 1.27 1.07 -4.22
C ARG A 65 2.57 0.66 -4.91
N ALA A 66 2.96 1.34 -5.98
CA ALA A 66 4.19 1.05 -6.71
C ALA A 66 5.44 1.25 -5.82
N GLU A 67 5.46 2.29 -5.00
CA GLU A 67 6.56 2.52 -4.05
C GLU A 67 6.66 1.42 -2.99
N LEU A 68 5.53 0.99 -2.43
CA LEU A 68 5.50 -0.09 -1.46
C LEU A 68 5.95 -1.42 -2.07
N GLU A 69 5.51 -1.71 -3.30
CA GLU A 69 5.90 -2.91 -4.01
C GLU A 69 7.39 -2.93 -4.37
N SER A 70 7.93 -1.80 -4.80
CA SER A 70 9.37 -1.62 -5.03
C SER A 70 10.19 -1.87 -3.76
N LYS A 71 9.79 -1.27 -2.62
CA LYS A 71 10.45 -1.49 -1.32
C LYS A 71 10.37 -2.96 -0.90
N LYS A 72 9.23 -3.62 -1.12
CA LYS A 72 9.05 -5.04 -0.80
C LYS A 72 10.00 -5.91 -1.62
N ILE A 73 10.17 -5.65 -2.91
CA ILE A 73 11.10 -6.39 -3.77
C ILE A 73 12.52 -6.28 -3.24
N VAL A 74 12.98 -5.05 -2.93
CA VAL A 74 14.33 -4.81 -2.42
C VAL A 74 14.55 -5.53 -1.09
N LEU A 75 13.61 -5.41 -0.15
CA LEU A 75 13.72 -6.06 1.16
C LEU A 75 13.68 -7.59 1.06
N SER A 76 12.87 -8.15 0.14
CA SER A 76 12.84 -9.59 -0.10
C SER A 76 14.19 -10.08 -0.63
N ALA A 77 14.76 -9.37 -1.61
CA ALA A 77 16.07 -9.73 -2.18
C ALA A 77 17.19 -9.65 -1.12
N GLN A 78 17.17 -8.61 -0.27
CA GLN A 78 18.12 -8.49 0.83
C GLN A 78 17.99 -9.64 1.84
N LYS A 79 16.75 -10.01 2.18
CA LYS A 79 16.49 -11.13 3.08
C LYS A 79 16.96 -12.45 2.48
N GLU A 80 16.63 -12.72 1.23
CA GLU A 80 17.06 -13.94 0.54
C GLU A 80 18.59 -14.05 0.50
N LEU A 81 19.29 -12.94 0.24
CA LEU A 81 20.76 -12.92 0.28
C LEU A 81 21.28 -13.21 1.69
N LEU A 82 20.68 -12.62 2.73
CA LEU A 82 21.07 -12.88 4.12
C LEU A 82 20.83 -14.34 4.50
N ASP A 83 19.68 -14.90 4.13
CA ASP A 83 19.32 -16.29 4.39
C ASP A 83 20.28 -17.25 3.67
N GLN A 84 20.70 -16.92 2.44
CA GLN A 84 21.72 -17.67 1.70
C GLN A 84 23.08 -17.63 2.37
N VAL A 85 23.53 -16.45 2.82
CA VAL A 85 24.81 -16.30 3.54
C VAL A 85 24.75 -17.05 4.86
N TYR A 86 23.67 -16.91 5.61
CA TYR A 86 23.46 -17.62 6.88
C TYR A 86 23.53 -19.14 6.69
N SER A 87 22.81 -19.67 5.70
CA SER A 87 22.83 -21.10 5.36
C SER A 87 24.22 -21.57 4.92
N SER A 88 24.89 -20.79 4.06
CA SER A 88 26.25 -21.11 3.60
C SER A 88 27.25 -21.12 4.74
N VAL A 89 27.09 -20.23 5.71
CA VAL A 89 27.93 -20.16 6.91
C VAL A 89 27.65 -21.38 7.80
N LEU A 90 26.39 -21.73 8.05
CA LEU A 90 26.02 -22.93 8.81
C LEU A 90 26.54 -24.22 8.16
N GLU A 91 26.57 -24.32 6.83
CA GLU A 91 27.15 -25.46 6.13
C GLU A 91 28.68 -25.54 6.26
N LYS A 92 29.35 -24.38 6.35
CA LYS A 92 30.80 -24.30 6.48
C LYS A 92 31.29 -24.57 7.90
N PHE A 93 30.53 -24.18 8.92
CA PHE A 93 30.94 -24.34 10.33
C PHE A 93 31.34 -25.78 10.70
N PRO A 94 30.57 -26.84 10.37
CA PRO A 94 30.96 -28.23 10.65
C PRO A 94 32.16 -28.74 9.83
N ARG A 95 32.60 -27.99 8.81
CA ARG A 95 33.75 -28.33 7.95
C ARG A 95 35.01 -27.56 8.34
N LEU A 96 34.93 -26.65 9.31
CA LEU A 96 36.10 -25.98 9.84
C LEU A 96 37.00 -27.00 10.56
N PRO A 97 38.33 -26.90 10.43
CA PRO A 97 39.24 -27.77 11.16
C PRO A 97 39.09 -27.53 12.67
N GLU A 98 39.10 -28.61 13.43
CA GLU A 98 39.11 -28.54 14.89
C GLU A 98 40.31 -27.71 15.36
N SER A 99 40.02 -26.63 16.07
CA SER A 99 41.04 -25.74 16.62
C SER A 99 40.93 -25.73 18.12
N GLU A 100 41.81 -26.47 18.78
CA GLU A 100 41.87 -26.56 20.23
C GLU A 100 42.07 -25.18 20.87
N SER A 101 42.81 -24.28 20.23
CA SER A 101 43.03 -22.92 20.71
C SER A 101 41.75 -22.07 20.69
N LEU A 102 40.85 -22.30 19.72
CA LEU A 102 39.56 -21.62 19.64
C LEU A 102 38.64 -22.06 20.78
N LEU A 103 38.50 -23.38 21.00
CA LEU A 103 37.71 -23.95 22.09
C LEU A 103 38.22 -23.51 23.47
N ARG A 104 39.55 -23.51 23.67
CA ARG A 104 40.16 -23.01 24.91
C ARG A 104 39.86 -21.53 25.12
N SER A 105 39.92 -20.71 24.07
CA SER A 105 39.63 -19.27 24.16
C SER A 105 38.15 -19.00 24.49
N LEU A 106 37.23 -19.73 23.87
CA LEU A 106 35.79 -19.63 24.16
C LEU A 106 35.48 -20.03 25.61
N LEU A 107 36.04 -21.14 26.08
CA LEU A 107 35.89 -21.58 27.47
C LEU A 107 36.54 -20.59 28.44
N GLN A 108 37.68 -20.01 28.10
CA GLN A 108 38.32 -19.02 28.97
C GLN A 108 37.49 -17.74 29.09
N ALA A 109 36.89 -17.27 27.99
CA ALA A 109 36.03 -16.08 27.96
C ALA A 109 34.81 -16.21 28.88
N HIS A 110 34.24 -17.41 29.01
CA HIS A 110 33.07 -17.69 29.85
C HIS A 110 33.41 -18.40 31.17
N SER A 111 34.67 -18.32 31.61
CA SER A 111 35.18 -19.08 32.77
C SER A 111 34.47 -18.81 34.08
N GLU A 112 33.90 -17.62 34.30
CA GLU A 112 33.13 -17.31 35.50
C GLU A 112 31.77 -18.01 35.53
N GLU A 113 31.15 -18.20 34.37
CA GLU A 113 29.81 -18.77 34.23
C GLU A 113 29.82 -20.29 34.35
N TRP A 114 30.78 -20.98 33.71
CA TRP A 114 30.76 -22.44 33.69
C TRP A 114 31.46 -23.10 34.89
N ARG A 115 32.32 -22.39 35.62
CA ARG A 115 32.96 -22.96 36.84
C ARG A 115 31.94 -23.38 37.91
N ASN A 116 30.79 -22.71 37.93
CA ASN A 116 29.65 -23.05 38.81
C ASN A 116 28.49 -23.72 38.05
N GLY A 117 28.64 -23.93 36.74
CA GLY A 117 27.59 -24.41 35.85
C GLY A 117 27.94 -25.75 35.18
N LYS A 118 27.17 -26.09 34.15
CA LYS A 118 27.42 -27.25 33.27
C LYS A 118 27.68 -26.78 31.85
N VAL A 119 28.72 -27.32 31.21
CA VAL A 119 29.06 -27.06 29.80
C VAL A 119 28.54 -28.19 28.94
N TYR A 120 27.78 -27.84 27.92
CA TYR A 120 27.34 -28.76 26.86
C TYR A 120 28.02 -28.36 25.56
N CYS A 121 28.41 -29.34 24.75
CA CYS A 121 29.04 -29.10 23.46
C CYS A 121 28.58 -30.11 22.41
N ASN A 122 29.06 -29.96 21.17
CA ASN A 122 28.84 -30.95 20.12
C ASN A 122 29.52 -32.29 20.47
N ALA A 123 28.99 -33.40 19.94
CA ALA A 123 29.60 -34.73 20.08
C ALA A 123 31.06 -34.79 19.59
N ARG A 124 31.43 -34.02 18.57
CA ARG A 124 32.82 -33.99 18.04
C ARG A 124 33.82 -33.40 19.04
N ASP A 125 33.41 -32.37 19.78
CA ASP A 125 34.29 -31.66 20.70
C ASP A 125 34.26 -32.22 22.13
N ALA A 126 33.45 -33.26 22.39
CA ALA A 126 33.16 -33.79 23.71
C ALA A 126 34.42 -34.25 24.48
N ASP A 127 35.35 -34.90 23.79
CA ASP A 127 36.59 -35.40 24.42
C ASP A 127 37.52 -34.24 24.83
N LEU A 128 37.66 -33.24 23.95
CA LEU A 128 38.49 -32.08 24.22
C LEU A 128 37.89 -31.19 25.32
N VAL A 129 36.58 -30.92 25.27
CA VAL A 129 35.89 -30.12 26.30
C VAL A 129 35.89 -30.83 27.66
N ARG A 130 35.71 -32.16 27.70
CA ARG A 130 35.82 -32.94 28.94
C ARG A 130 37.22 -32.83 29.55
N SER A 131 38.27 -32.80 28.73
CA SER A 131 39.65 -32.65 29.21
C SER A 131 39.92 -31.28 29.84
N ILE A 132 39.25 -30.21 29.36
CA ILE A 132 39.45 -28.83 29.83
C ILE A 132 38.57 -28.49 31.04
N VAL A 133 37.29 -28.90 30.98
CA VAL A 133 36.24 -28.48 31.93
C VAL A 133 36.05 -29.49 33.07
N GLY A 134 36.42 -30.76 32.87
CA GLY A 134 36.38 -31.79 33.89
C GLY A 134 34.98 -32.03 34.47
N LYS A 135 34.81 -31.80 35.77
CA LYS A 135 33.57 -32.10 36.52
C LYS A 135 32.36 -31.26 36.11
N SER A 136 32.59 -30.12 35.45
CA SER A 136 31.52 -29.23 34.97
C SER A 136 31.00 -29.63 33.58
N PHE A 137 31.43 -30.77 33.02
CA PHE A 137 30.89 -31.27 31.74
C PHE A 137 29.47 -31.83 31.92
N GLY A 138 28.50 -31.26 31.20
CA GLY A 138 27.06 -31.55 31.31
C GLY A 138 26.53 -32.60 30.33
N GLY A 139 27.18 -32.78 29.18
CA GLY A 139 26.75 -33.70 28.12
C GLY A 139 26.89 -33.10 26.72
N THR A 140 26.32 -33.78 25.72
CA THR A 140 26.36 -33.34 24.32
C THR A 140 25.01 -32.85 23.83
N ILE A 141 25.01 -31.79 23.03
CA ILE A 141 23.81 -31.23 22.37
C ILE A 141 24.07 -31.04 20.87
N GLU A 142 22.99 -30.95 20.09
CA GLU A 142 23.08 -30.55 18.68
C GLU A 142 23.31 -29.05 18.58
N CYS A 143 24.58 -28.65 18.48
CA CYS A 143 25.00 -27.26 18.25
C CYS A 143 25.99 -27.16 17.08
N VAL A 144 26.04 -25.98 16.46
CA VAL A 144 26.96 -25.63 15.37
C VAL A 144 27.90 -24.53 15.87
N GLY A 145 29.21 -24.80 15.86
CA GLY A 145 30.23 -23.81 16.23
C GLY A 145 30.71 -23.83 17.70
N GLY A 146 30.30 -24.83 18.49
CA GLY A 146 30.72 -25.02 19.88
C GLY A 146 29.55 -25.38 20.78
#